data_AF-A0A016WZY4-F1
#
_entry.id   AF-A0A016WZY4-F1
#
_cell.length_a   1.000
_cell.length_b   1.000
_cell.length_c   1.000
_cell.angle_alpha   90.00
_cell.angle_beta   90.00
_cell.angle_gamma   90.00
#
_symmetry.space_group_name_H-M   'P 1'
#
loop_
_entity.id
_entity.type
_entity.pdbx_description
1 polymer ?
#
loop_
_entity_poly.entity_id
_entity_poly.type
_entity_poly.pdbx_seq_one_letter_code
_entity_poly.pdbx_strand_id
1 'polypeptide(L)'
;MKRRQEDIKNAREKVNLLAASVQVLDKEHTPRDATVLLDTGSELSFIGDQFAKELGLPVEDSTSLTISTFGSHMPMEKSCNITTLKICDIEGREHAVRVYRSDYITGTIEQVDLDSKDLDFISRQTITLSLPKKLAVLHPQILLGCDYLWNFMMSTGKLTLPSGLQLIPTKFGCIVSGCQRANVTQPTKILTVQGTATEKETWDRYWSLESSSTHPHTTRTNRASATYYTNGH
;
A
#
# COMPACT_ATOMS: atom_id res chain seq x y z
N MET A 1 -0.31 -22.82 36.73
CA MET A 1 0.77 -22.08 36.03
C MET A 1 0.93 -22.39 34.54
N LYS A 2 0.35 -23.46 33.96
CA LYS A 2 0.48 -23.77 32.51
C LYS A 2 -0.43 -22.97 31.56
N ARG A 3 -1.56 -22.41 32.02
CA ARG A 3 -2.51 -21.66 31.16
C ARG A 3 -2.00 -20.30 30.66
N ARG A 4 -1.01 -19.68 31.32
CA ARG A 4 -0.50 -18.34 30.94
C ARG A 4 0.54 -18.36 29.81
N GLN A 5 1.09 -19.52 29.47
CA GLN A 5 2.18 -19.64 28.50
C GLN A 5 1.69 -19.98 27.08
N GLU A 6 0.44 -20.46 26.93
CA GLU A 6 -0.16 -20.77 25.63
C GLU A 6 -0.78 -19.54 24.94
N ASP A 7 -1.24 -18.54 25.72
CA ASP A 7 -1.87 -17.33 25.18
C ASP A 7 -0.89 -16.35 24.49
N ILE A 8 0.42 -16.54 24.64
CA ILE A 8 1.46 -15.64 24.10
C ILE A 8 1.85 -16.00 22.65
N LYS A 9 1.45 -17.16 22.12
CA LYS A 9 1.99 -17.68 20.85
C LYS A 9 1.36 -17.13 19.57
N ASN A 10 0.30 -16.33 19.62
CA ASN A 10 -0.43 -15.90 18.40
C ASN A 10 -0.70 -14.38 18.29
N ALA A 11 -0.08 -13.54 19.11
CA ALA A 11 -0.16 -12.09 18.90
C ALA A 11 0.74 -11.69 17.71
N ARG A 12 0.14 -11.19 16.62
CA ARG A 12 0.85 -10.65 15.46
C ARG A 12 0.66 -9.14 15.41
N GLU A 13 1.64 -8.45 14.87
CA GLU A 13 1.54 -7.00 14.68
C GLU A 13 0.81 -6.70 13.39
N LYS A 14 -0.31 -5.98 13.47
CA LYS A 14 -1.00 -5.40 12.33
C LYS A 14 -0.39 -4.03 12.05
N VAL A 15 0.02 -3.80 10.80
CA VAL A 15 0.58 -2.53 10.36
C VAL A 15 -0.52 -1.70 9.69
N ASN A 16 -0.65 -0.44 10.11
CA ASN A 16 -1.57 0.51 9.51
C ASN A 16 -0.79 1.45 8.58
N LEU A 17 -1.17 1.48 7.30
CA LEU A 17 -0.52 2.31 6.29
C LEU A 17 -0.97 3.78 6.40
N LEU A 18 -0.24 4.66 5.72
CA LEU A 18 -0.56 6.09 5.65
C LEU A 18 -1.75 6.32 4.71
N ALA A 19 -2.96 6.18 5.24
CA ALA A 19 -4.19 6.38 4.48
C ALA A 19 -5.00 7.56 5.03
N ALA A 20 -5.60 8.31 4.12
CA ALA A 20 -6.39 9.49 4.40
C ALA A 20 -7.70 9.47 3.63
N SER A 21 -8.76 10.03 4.21
CA SER A 21 -9.94 10.44 3.44
C SER A 21 -9.72 11.86 2.94
N VAL A 22 -10.02 12.08 1.67
CA VAL A 22 -9.86 13.37 1.00
C VAL A 22 -11.08 13.68 0.16
N GLN A 23 -11.30 14.97 -0.09
CA GLN A 23 -12.23 15.41 -1.12
C GLN A 23 -11.44 15.73 -2.39
N VAL A 24 -11.94 15.26 -3.52
CA VAL A 24 -11.42 15.59 -4.85
C VAL A 24 -12.52 16.22 -5.68
N LEU A 25 -12.16 17.05 -6.65
CA LEU A 25 -13.14 17.70 -7.52
C LEU A 25 -13.31 16.89 -8.81
N ASP A 26 -14.58 16.63 -9.18
CA ASP A 26 -14.92 16.13 -10.51
C ASP A 26 -14.86 17.25 -11.57
N LYS A 27 -15.11 16.91 -12.84
CA LYS A 27 -15.10 17.88 -13.96
C LYS A 27 -16.11 19.01 -13.81
N GLU A 28 -17.16 18.83 -13.01
CA GLU A 28 -18.14 19.85 -12.67
C GLU A 28 -17.74 20.68 -11.42
N HIS A 29 -16.52 20.50 -10.91
CA HIS A 29 -16.05 21.09 -9.65
C HIS A 29 -16.87 20.67 -8.42
N THR A 30 -17.54 19.53 -8.49
CA THR A 30 -18.28 18.98 -7.34
C THR A 30 -17.35 18.11 -6.49
N PRO A 31 -17.33 18.30 -5.15
CA PRO A 31 -16.53 17.46 -4.26
C PRO A 31 -16.99 15.99 -4.25
N ARG A 32 -16.03 15.07 -4.29
CA ARG A 32 -16.19 13.63 -4.20
C ARG A 32 -15.24 13.07 -3.16
N ASP A 33 -15.74 12.20 -2.28
CA ASP A 33 -14.89 11.55 -1.28
C ASP A 33 -14.04 10.46 -1.94
N ALA A 34 -12.77 10.39 -1.55
CA ALA A 34 -11.84 9.36 -1.97
C ALA A 34 -10.95 8.94 -0.79
N THR A 35 -10.39 7.73 -0.90
CA THR A 35 -9.27 7.30 -0.05
C THR A 35 -7.98 7.46 -0.82
N VAL A 36 -7.01 8.14 -0.19
CA VAL A 36 -5.65 8.29 -0.71
C VAL A 36 -4.67 7.51 0.16
N LEU A 37 -3.72 6.84 -0.49
CA LEU A 37 -2.55 6.23 0.14
C LEU A 37 -1.33 7.14 -0.08
N LEU A 38 -0.62 7.49 1.00
CA LEU A 38 0.66 8.20 0.92
C LEU A 38 1.77 7.15 0.94
N ASP A 39 2.47 6.98 -0.18
CA ASP A 39 3.45 5.92 -0.35
C ASP A 39 4.84 6.48 -0.67
N THR A 40 5.72 6.44 0.33
CA THR A 40 7.14 6.83 0.18
C THR A 40 7.94 5.83 -0.66
N GLY A 41 7.40 4.63 -0.92
CA GLY A 41 7.99 3.64 -1.81
C GLY A 41 7.68 3.88 -3.30
N SER A 42 6.79 4.82 -3.62
CA SER A 42 6.48 5.21 -4.99
C SER A 42 7.15 6.52 -5.35
N GLU A 43 7.80 6.57 -6.52
CA GLU A 43 8.31 7.83 -7.09
C GLU A 43 7.15 8.71 -7.59
N LEU A 44 6.17 8.10 -8.26
CA LEU A 44 5.08 8.77 -8.96
C LEU A 44 3.73 8.61 -8.26
N SER A 45 2.82 9.55 -8.53
CA SER A 45 1.45 9.51 -8.04
C SER A 45 0.47 8.93 -9.06
N PHE A 46 -0.51 8.14 -8.59
CA PHE A 46 -1.46 7.41 -9.43
C PHE A 46 -2.91 7.65 -9.03
N ILE A 47 -3.81 7.53 -10.01
CA ILE A 47 -5.26 7.47 -9.82
C ILE A 47 -5.82 6.23 -10.52
N GLY A 48 -6.82 5.60 -9.92
CA GLY A 48 -7.52 4.47 -10.52
C GLY A 48 -8.18 4.92 -11.83
N ASP A 49 -7.94 4.20 -12.92
CA ASP A 49 -8.44 4.60 -14.24
C ASP A 49 -9.97 4.71 -14.25
N GLN A 50 -10.65 3.76 -13.62
CA GLN A 50 -12.10 3.76 -13.45
C GLN A 50 -12.57 4.97 -12.62
N PHE A 51 -11.88 5.28 -11.52
CA PHE A 51 -12.22 6.43 -10.68
C PHE A 51 -12.01 7.76 -11.42
N ALA A 52 -10.94 7.89 -12.20
CA ALA A 52 -10.72 9.07 -13.06
C ALA A 52 -11.82 9.24 -14.12
N LYS A 53 -12.36 8.14 -14.68
CA LYS A 53 -13.53 8.19 -15.59
C LYS A 53 -14.78 8.67 -14.86
N GLU A 54 -15.03 8.17 -13.65
CA GLU A 54 -16.19 8.56 -12.83
C GLU A 54 -16.16 10.05 -12.45
N LEU A 55 -14.98 10.58 -12.15
CA LEU A 55 -14.76 12.01 -11.96
C LEU A 55 -14.84 12.83 -13.26
N GLY A 56 -14.89 12.17 -14.42
CA GLY A 56 -14.91 12.82 -15.73
C GLY A 56 -13.61 13.57 -16.09
N LEU A 57 -12.49 13.19 -15.48
CA LEU A 57 -11.21 13.87 -15.70
C LEU A 57 -10.66 13.57 -17.10
N PRO A 58 -10.29 14.60 -17.89
CA PRO A 58 -9.77 14.40 -19.23
C PRO A 58 -8.38 13.76 -19.21
N VAL A 59 -8.05 13.03 -20.27
CA VAL A 59 -6.66 12.64 -20.52
C VAL A 59 -5.96 13.85 -21.12
N GLU A 60 -4.95 14.36 -20.42
CA GLU A 60 -4.20 15.55 -20.83
C GLU A 60 -2.94 15.17 -21.60
N ASP A 61 -2.40 13.99 -21.32
CA ASP A 61 -1.12 13.52 -21.83
C ASP A 61 -1.02 11.99 -21.70
N SER A 62 -0.03 11.36 -22.32
CA SER A 62 0.25 9.93 -22.23
C SER A 62 1.73 9.65 -22.40
N THR A 63 2.29 8.77 -21.58
CA THR A 63 3.70 8.37 -21.67
C THR A 63 3.90 6.89 -21.41
N SER A 64 4.98 6.31 -21.92
CA SER A 64 5.45 5.00 -21.48
C SER A 64 6.21 5.14 -20.16
N LEU A 65 5.84 4.35 -19.16
CA LEU A 65 6.55 4.22 -17.89
C LEU A 65 7.29 2.89 -17.87
N THR A 66 8.55 2.92 -17.47
CA THR A 66 9.32 1.73 -17.13
C THR A 66 9.12 1.42 -15.65
N ILE A 67 8.23 0.47 -15.35
CA ILE A 67 7.87 0.09 -13.99
C ILE A 67 8.84 -0.98 -13.49
N SER A 68 9.58 -0.63 -12.44
CA SER A 68 10.44 -1.56 -11.71
C SER A 68 9.83 -1.81 -10.33
N THR A 69 9.29 -3.00 -10.09
CA THR A 69 8.69 -3.37 -8.80
C THR A 69 9.65 -4.19 -7.95
N PHE A 70 9.52 -4.11 -6.62
CA PHE A 70 10.32 -4.91 -5.72
C PHE A 70 10.09 -6.41 -5.97
N GLY A 71 11.15 -7.14 -6.32
CA GLY A 71 11.10 -8.57 -6.64
C GLY A 71 10.95 -8.90 -8.13
N SER A 72 10.76 -7.93 -9.03
CA SER A 72 10.82 -8.20 -10.48
C SER A 72 12.25 -8.10 -11.01
N HIS A 73 12.70 -9.12 -11.75
CA HIS A 73 14.02 -9.12 -12.38
C HIS A 73 14.06 -8.32 -13.70
N MET A 74 12.91 -8.00 -14.27
CA MET A 74 12.78 -7.23 -15.50
C MET A 74 11.80 -6.07 -15.31
N PRO A 75 12.21 -4.83 -15.61
CA PRO A 75 11.28 -3.71 -15.71
C PRO A 75 10.25 -3.94 -16.81
N MET A 76 9.01 -3.53 -16.57
CA MET A 76 7.94 -3.60 -17.56
C MET A 76 7.65 -2.21 -18.12
N GLU A 77 7.53 -2.09 -19.44
CA GLU A 77 7.03 -0.87 -20.06
C GLU A 77 5.51 -0.88 -20.09
N LYS A 78 4.90 0.20 -19.58
CA LYS A 78 3.45 0.41 -19.60
C LYS A 78 3.14 1.80 -20.10
N SER A 79 2.31 1.89 -21.14
CA SER A 79 1.71 3.17 -21.54
C SER A 79 0.67 3.59 -20.50
N CYS A 80 0.83 4.80 -19.97
CA CYS A 80 -0.02 5.38 -18.94
C CYS A 80 -0.54 6.74 -19.40
N ASN A 81 -1.85 6.90 -19.31
CA ASN A 81 -2.49 8.21 -19.47
C ASN A 81 -2.23 9.07 -18.24
N ILE A 82 -2.17 10.38 -18.44
CA ILE A 82 -1.95 11.35 -17.38
C ILE A 82 -3.15 12.31 -17.32
N THR A 83 -3.54 12.68 -16.12
CA THR A 83 -4.59 13.65 -15.87
C THR A 83 -4.22 14.54 -14.68
N THR A 84 -4.85 15.70 -14.57
CA THR A 84 -4.72 16.57 -13.39
C THR A 84 -5.90 16.32 -12.45
N LEU A 85 -5.60 15.95 -11.22
CA LEU A 85 -6.56 15.79 -10.12
C LEU A 85 -6.47 17.00 -9.20
N LYS A 86 -7.61 17.52 -8.76
CA LYS A 86 -7.68 18.54 -7.71
C LYS A 86 -8.10 17.93 -6.39
N ILE A 87 -7.24 18.01 -5.38
CA ILE A 87 -7.47 17.50 -4.03
C ILE A 87 -7.69 18.69 -3.09
N CYS A 88 -8.73 18.64 -2.27
CA CYS A 88 -9.01 19.66 -1.26
C CYS A 88 -8.40 19.26 0.08
N ASP A 89 -7.69 20.19 0.72
CA ASP A 89 -7.26 20.03 2.11
C ASP A 89 -8.38 20.37 3.11
N ILE A 90 -8.15 20.11 4.40
CA ILE A 90 -9.15 20.39 5.45
C ILE A 90 -9.43 21.88 5.66
N GLU A 91 -8.57 22.76 5.11
CA GLU A 91 -8.75 24.21 5.12
C GLU A 91 -9.54 24.68 3.88
N GLY A 92 -9.96 23.75 3.00
CA GLY A 92 -10.69 24.04 1.77
C GLY A 92 -9.81 24.52 0.61
N ARG A 93 -8.48 24.46 0.73
CA ARG A 93 -7.58 24.82 -0.37
C ARG A 93 -7.45 23.67 -1.36
N GLU A 94 -7.52 24.03 -2.63
CA GLU A 94 -7.30 23.11 -3.74
C GLU A 94 -5.80 22.93 -4.03
N HIS A 95 -5.39 21.68 -4.20
CA HIS A 95 -4.05 21.29 -4.62
C HIS A 95 -4.18 20.49 -5.91
N ALA A 96 -3.65 21.03 -7.02
CA ALA A 96 -3.62 20.33 -8.30
C ALA A 96 -2.41 19.39 -8.33
N VAL A 97 -2.63 18.13 -8.70
CA VAL A 97 -1.59 17.11 -8.84
C VAL A 97 -1.73 16.40 -10.19
N ARG A 98 -0.65 16.31 -10.95
CA ARG A 98 -0.61 15.48 -12.17
C ARG A 98 -0.40 14.03 -11.76
N VAL A 99 -1.30 13.14 -12.15
CA VAL A 99 -1.33 11.74 -11.74
C VAL A 99 -1.42 10.81 -12.94
N TYR A 100 -0.79 9.65 -12.82
CA TYR A 100 -0.85 8.59 -13.81
C TYR A 100 -2.07 7.70 -13.59
N ARG A 101 -2.79 7.40 -14.66
CA ARG A 101 -3.97 6.53 -14.62
C ARG A 101 -3.50 5.08 -14.64
N SER A 102 -3.95 4.29 -13.66
CA SER A 102 -3.66 2.86 -13.57
C SER A 102 -4.94 2.06 -13.35
N ASP A 103 -5.06 0.92 -14.03
CA ASP A 103 -6.18 -0.02 -13.85
C ASP A 103 -6.22 -0.61 -12.44
N TYR A 104 -5.06 -0.66 -11.79
CA TYR A 104 -4.89 -1.16 -10.44
C TYR A 104 -3.90 -0.28 -9.69
N ILE A 105 -4.28 0.15 -8.48
CA ILE A 105 -3.37 0.84 -7.55
C ILE A 105 -2.92 -0.15 -6.49
N THR A 106 -3.88 -0.67 -5.72
CA THR A 106 -3.60 -1.56 -4.60
C THR A 106 -4.86 -2.28 -4.14
N GLY A 107 -4.70 -3.24 -3.23
CA GLY A 107 -5.80 -3.97 -2.62
C GLY A 107 -6.55 -3.12 -1.58
N THR A 108 -7.56 -3.72 -0.95
CA THR A 108 -8.19 -3.08 0.20
C THR A 108 -7.23 -3.01 1.38
N ILE A 109 -7.38 -1.95 2.17
CA ILE A 109 -6.65 -1.77 3.42
C ILE A 109 -7.65 -1.69 4.57
N GLU A 110 -7.28 -2.22 5.72
CA GLU A 110 -8.12 -2.15 6.91
C GLU A 110 -7.73 -0.91 7.71
N GLN A 111 -8.73 -0.12 8.08
CA GLN A 111 -8.52 0.97 9.01
C GLN A 111 -8.13 0.43 10.40
N VAL A 112 -7.40 1.26 11.15
CA VAL A 112 -7.03 0.98 12.54
C VAL A 112 -8.25 0.95 13.45
N ASP A 113 -8.24 0.04 14.42
CA ASP A 113 -9.21 0.00 15.51
C ASP A 113 -8.64 0.74 16.71
N LEU A 114 -9.18 1.91 17.01
CA LEU A 114 -8.69 2.77 18.10
C LEU A 114 -9.37 2.38 19.41
N ASP A 115 -8.57 2.11 20.44
CA ASP A 115 -9.10 1.82 21.77
C ASP A 115 -9.63 3.09 22.48
N SER A 116 -10.30 2.91 23.61
CA SER A 116 -10.87 4.04 24.36
C SER A 116 -9.83 5.05 24.84
N LYS A 117 -8.61 4.63 25.16
CA LYS A 117 -7.55 5.52 25.62
C LYS A 117 -7.03 6.38 24.49
N ASP A 118 -6.90 5.81 23.29
CA ASP A 118 -6.52 6.53 22.08
C ASP A 118 -7.61 7.56 21.71
N LEU A 119 -8.88 7.15 21.73
CA LEU A 119 -10.01 8.03 21.43
C LEU A 119 -10.12 9.19 22.43
N ASP A 120 -9.90 8.92 23.73
CA ASP A 120 -9.85 9.94 24.78
C ASP A 120 -8.69 10.91 24.56
N PHE A 121 -7.50 10.41 24.23
CA PHE A 121 -6.33 11.23 23.93
C PHE A 121 -6.58 12.19 22.76
N ILE A 122 -7.08 11.64 21.64
CA ILE A 122 -7.43 12.39 20.43
C ILE A 122 -8.44 13.50 20.74
N SER A 123 -9.45 13.18 21.55
CA SER A 123 -10.53 14.12 21.88
C SER A 123 -10.04 15.23 22.82
N ARG A 124 -9.22 14.91 23.83
CA ARG A 124 -8.65 15.91 24.76
C ARG A 124 -7.71 16.90 24.07
N GLN A 125 -6.97 16.44 23.07
CA GLN A 125 -6.05 17.29 22.31
C GLN A 125 -6.70 17.98 21.10
N THR A 126 -8.01 17.79 20.89
CA THR A 126 -8.75 18.37 19.76
C THR A 126 -8.11 18.02 18.41
N ILE A 127 -7.65 16.79 18.26
CA ILE A 127 -7.00 16.32 17.04
C ILE A 127 -8.07 15.95 16.00
N THR A 128 -7.99 16.59 14.84
CA THR A 128 -8.77 16.22 13.65
C THR A 128 -8.09 15.05 12.95
N LEU A 129 -8.75 13.90 12.89
CA LEU A 129 -8.28 12.75 12.11
C LEU A 129 -8.70 12.88 10.64
N SER A 130 -7.87 12.35 9.75
CA SER A 130 -8.20 12.28 8.32
C SER A 130 -9.26 11.22 8.00
N LEU A 131 -9.32 10.13 8.77
CA LEU A 131 -10.33 9.09 8.61
C LEU A 131 -11.33 9.13 9.77
N PRO A 132 -12.60 8.73 9.55
CA PRO A 132 -13.61 8.64 10.62
C PRO A 132 -13.17 7.73 11.76
N LYS A 133 -13.60 7.99 13.00
CA LYS A 133 -13.29 7.14 14.18
C LYS A 133 -14.10 5.83 14.20
N LYS A 134 -14.18 5.12 13.08
CA LYS A 134 -14.94 3.89 12.90
C LYS A 134 -14.15 2.91 12.05
N LEU A 135 -14.14 1.63 12.46
CA LEU A 135 -13.54 0.57 11.68
C LEU A 135 -14.20 0.45 10.30
N ALA A 136 -13.39 0.46 9.26
CA ALA A 136 -13.82 0.30 7.88
C ALA A 136 -12.76 -0.44 7.06
N VAL A 137 -13.23 -1.09 6.00
CA VAL A 137 -12.37 -1.53 4.89
C VAL A 137 -12.32 -0.37 3.91
N LEU A 138 -11.11 0.09 3.61
CA LEU A 138 -10.87 1.20 2.71
C LEU A 138 -10.44 0.68 1.34
N HIS A 139 -10.84 1.42 0.30
CA HIS A 139 -10.48 1.15 -1.09
C HIS A 139 -9.70 2.36 -1.63
N PRO A 140 -8.36 2.38 -1.50
CA PRO A 140 -7.57 3.49 -2.04
C PRO A 140 -7.78 3.63 -3.55
N GLN A 141 -8.26 4.79 -3.97
CA GLN A 141 -8.43 5.13 -5.39
C GLN A 141 -7.33 6.05 -5.91
N ILE A 142 -6.50 6.57 -5.01
CA ILE A 142 -5.39 7.48 -5.30
C ILE A 142 -4.17 7.01 -4.50
N LEU A 143 -3.01 7.06 -5.13
CA LEU A 143 -1.71 6.91 -4.48
C LEU A 143 -0.91 8.20 -4.70
N LEU A 144 -0.40 8.79 -3.63
CA LEU A 144 0.54 9.91 -3.70
C LEU A 144 1.95 9.39 -3.45
N GLY A 145 2.77 9.44 -4.49
CA GLY A 145 4.19 9.13 -4.43
C GLY A 145 5.04 10.32 -3.99
N CYS A 146 6.35 10.17 -3.97
CA CYS A 146 7.29 11.19 -3.53
C CYS A 146 7.25 12.49 -4.36
N ASP A 147 6.75 12.44 -5.60
CA ASP A 147 6.49 13.60 -6.45
C ASP A 147 5.51 14.62 -5.83
N TYR A 148 4.53 14.18 -5.02
CA TYR A 148 3.55 15.07 -4.38
C TYR A 148 3.34 14.84 -2.88
N LEU A 149 3.66 13.67 -2.33
CA LEU A 149 3.41 13.29 -0.94
C LEU A 149 3.87 14.36 0.05
N TRP A 150 5.10 14.86 -0.14
CA TRP A 150 5.70 15.84 0.78
C TRP A 150 4.96 17.17 0.82
N ASN A 151 4.21 17.52 -0.23
CA ASN A 151 3.41 18.73 -0.28
C ASN A 151 2.21 18.67 0.66
N PHE A 152 1.78 17.46 1.06
CA PHE A 152 0.65 17.23 1.96
C PHE A 152 1.07 16.88 3.39
N MET A 153 2.35 16.59 3.61
CA MET A 153 2.90 16.41 4.95
C MET A 153 3.04 17.77 5.65
N MET A 154 2.69 17.85 6.94
CA MET A 154 2.96 19.04 7.73
C MET A 154 4.34 18.93 8.39
N SER A 155 5.00 20.06 8.61
CA SER A 155 6.29 20.13 9.32
C SER A 155 6.18 19.85 10.83
N THR A 156 4.96 19.82 11.36
CA THR A 156 4.67 19.47 12.75
C THR A 156 5.11 18.03 13.04
N GLY A 157 5.79 17.83 14.17
CA GLY A 157 6.22 16.51 14.60
C GLY A 157 5.04 15.53 14.79
N LYS A 158 5.32 14.24 14.57
CA LYS A 158 4.38 13.16 14.86
C LYS A 158 4.10 13.05 16.37
N LEU A 159 2.89 12.61 16.72
CA LEU A 159 2.50 12.31 18.11
C LEU A 159 2.36 10.80 18.29
N THR A 160 2.58 10.32 19.51
CA THR A 160 2.38 8.90 19.86
C THR A 160 1.13 8.77 20.71
N LEU A 161 0.20 7.92 20.25
CA LEU A 161 -1.00 7.53 20.99
C LEU A 161 -0.64 6.61 22.17
N PRO A 162 -1.50 6.52 23.20
CA PRO A 162 -1.33 5.58 24.31
C PRO A 162 -1.07 4.11 23.89
N SER A 163 -1.65 3.67 22.77
CA SER A 163 -1.40 2.34 22.19
C SER A 163 -0.01 2.17 21.55
N GLY A 164 0.73 3.25 21.33
CA GLY A 164 2.01 3.28 20.61
C GLY A 164 1.89 3.65 19.13
N LEU A 165 0.65 3.68 18.59
CA LEU A 165 0.37 4.16 17.25
C LEU A 165 0.82 5.62 17.07
N GLN A 166 1.14 5.98 15.84
CA GLN A 166 1.62 7.31 15.49
C GLN A 166 0.51 8.12 14.84
N LEU A 167 0.34 9.36 15.27
CA LEU A 167 -0.43 10.38 14.58
C LEU A 167 0.52 11.22 13.74
N ILE A 168 0.25 11.26 12.44
CA ILE A 168 1.08 11.92 11.45
C ILE A 168 0.29 13.10 10.89
N PRO A 169 0.67 14.34 11.23
CA PRO A 169 -0.02 15.54 10.76
C PRO A 169 0.12 15.70 9.24
N THR A 170 -1.02 15.85 8.56
CA THR A 170 -1.09 16.13 7.11
C THR A 170 -2.11 17.23 6.85
N LYS A 171 -2.08 17.79 5.64
CA LYS A 171 -3.12 18.72 5.14
C LYS A 171 -4.52 18.08 5.09
N PHE A 172 -4.62 16.74 5.17
CA PHE A 172 -5.90 16.02 5.21
C PHE A 172 -6.40 15.75 6.64
N GLY A 173 -5.70 16.28 7.66
CA GLY A 173 -5.86 15.90 9.06
C GLY A 173 -4.80 14.89 9.50
N CYS A 174 -4.83 14.49 10.76
CA CYS A 174 -3.88 13.51 11.29
C CYS A 174 -4.22 12.10 10.77
N ILE A 175 -3.23 11.44 10.16
CA ILE A 175 -3.29 10.04 9.76
C ILE A 175 -2.80 9.19 10.94
N VAL A 176 -3.50 8.10 11.25
CA VAL A 176 -3.04 7.11 12.24
C VAL A 176 -2.27 6.01 11.52
N SER A 177 -1.04 5.72 11.95
CA SER A 177 -0.19 4.70 11.33
C SER A 177 0.71 4.02 12.36
N GLY A 178 1.34 2.91 11.97
CA GLY A 178 2.25 2.12 12.80
C GLY A 178 1.72 0.74 13.15
N CYS A 179 2.46 0.05 14.02
CA CYS A 179 2.16 -1.31 14.43
C CYS A 179 1.21 -1.32 15.64
N GLN A 180 0.17 -2.14 15.56
CA GLN A 180 -0.71 -2.46 16.67
C GLN A 180 -0.63 -3.95 16.94
N ARG A 181 -0.52 -4.34 18.22
CA ARG A 181 -0.63 -5.75 18.60
C ARG A 181 -2.06 -6.20 18.42
N ALA A 182 -2.28 -7.16 17.53
CA ALA A 182 -3.58 -7.73 17.25
C ALA A 182 -3.53 -9.27 17.37
N ASN A 183 -4.62 -9.86 17.82
CA ASN A 183 -4.81 -11.31 17.74
C ASN A 183 -5.24 -11.65 16.30
N VAL A 184 -4.29 -11.69 15.37
CA VAL A 184 -4.59 -11.95 13.96
C VAL A 184 -4.62 -13.46 13.71
N THR A 185 -5.78 -13.99 13.34
CA THR A 185 -5.97 -15.39 12.94
C THR A 185 -5.69 -15.65 11.45
N GLN A 186 -5.56 -14.59 10.65
CA GLN A 186 -5.27 -14.66 9.21
C GLN A 186 -3.78 -14.46 8.87
N PRO A 187 -3.30 -14.95 7.71
CA PRO A 187 -1.94 -14.70 7.24
C PRO A 187 -1.70 -13.19 7.01
N THR A 188 -0.47 -12.75 7.28
CA THR A 188 -0.03 -11.36 7.06
C THR A 188 -0.12 -11.02 5.58
N LYS A 189 -0.84 -9.95 5.24
CA LYS A 189 -0.89 -9.42 3.87
C LYS A 189 0.15 -8.31 3.73
N ILE A 190 0.97 -8.38 2.69
CA ILE A 190 1.84 -7.29 2.27
C ILE A 190 1.12 -6.58 1.12
N LEU A 191 0.97 -5.26 1.23
CA LEU A 191 0.47 -4.44 0.13
C LEU A 191 1.66 -4.02 -0.72
N THR A 192 1.68 -4.50 -1.95
CA THR A 192 2.59 -4.03 -2.99
C THR A 192 1.79 -3.16 -3.96
N VAL A 193 2.39 -2.05 -4.41
CA VAL A 193 1.90 -1.33 -5.59
C VAL A 193 2.29 -2.20 -6.78
N GLN A 194 1.33 -2.95 -7.30
CA GLN A 194 1.56 -3.77 -8.49
C GLN A 194 1.11 -2.98 -9.73
N GLY A 195 1.90 -3.11 -10.80
CA GLY A 195 1.37 -2.92 -12.14
C GLY A 195 0.22 -3.89 -12.39
N THR A 196 -0.54 -3.62 -13.45
CA THR A 196 -1.72 -4.30 -14.02
C THR A 196 -2.36 -5.49 -13.24
N ALA A 197 -3.69 -5.62 -13.29
CA ALA A 197 -4.40 -6.77 -12.69
C ALA A 197 -3.86 -8.15 -13.14
N THR A 198 -3.30 -8.24 -14.35
CA THR A 198 -2.60 -9.42 -14.88
C THR A 198 -1.30 -9.78 -14.14
N GLU A 199 -0.55 -8.81 -13.63
CA GLU A 199 0.65 -9.06 -12.81
C GLU A 199 0.28 -9.64 -11.44
N LYS A 200 -0.82 -9.17 -10.83
CA LYS A 200 -1.33 -9.75 -9.58
C LYS A 200 -1.63 -11.24 -9.73
N GLU A 201 -2.37 -11.62 -10.76
CA GLU A 201 -2.66 -13.03 -11.05
C GLU A 201 -1.40 -13.85 -11.36
N THR A 202 -0.42 -13.24 -12.03
CA THR A 202 0.85 -13.88 -12.35
C THR A 202 1.67 -14.14 -11.09
N TRP A 203 1.77 -13.18 -10.19
CA TRP A 203 2.46 -13.32 -8.91
C TRP A 203 1.74 -14.27 -7.95
N ASP A 204 0.41 -14.16 -7.83
CA ASP A 204 -0.40 -15.08 -7.03
C ASP A 204 -0.16 -16.54 -7.49
N ARG A 205 0.00 -16.75 -8.81
CA ARG A 205 0.37 -18.05 -9.39
C ARG A 205 1.81 -18.46 -9.10
N TYR A 206 2.80 -17.58 -9.24
CA TYR A 206 4.21 -17.87 -8.93
C TYR A 206 4.40 -18.28 -7.47
N TRP A 207 3.82 -17.53 -6.53
CA TRP A 207 3.89 -17.86 -5.10
C TRP A 207 3.15 -19.16 -4.76
N SER A 208 2.04 -19.46 -5.46
CA SER A 208 1.35 -20.73 -5.31
C SER A 208 2.19 -21.92 -5.80
N LEU A 209 2.95 -21.77 -6.88
CA LEU A 209 3.81 -22.82 -7.42
C LEU A 209 5.02 -23.12 -6.52
N GLU A 210 5.68 -22.11 -5.95
CA GLU A 210 6.78 -22.35 -5.00
C GLU A 210 6.31 -23.02 -3.70
N SER A 211 5.09 -22.73 -3.24
CA SER A 211 4.50 -23.39 -2.06
C SER A 211 4.21 -24.88 -2.25
N SER A 212 4.20 -25.37 -3.51
CA SER A 212 3.92 -26.77 -3.86
C SER A 212 5.17 -27.63 -4.14
N SER A 213 6.37 -27.03 -4.08
CA SER A 213 7.62 -27.70 -4.42
C SER A 213 8.46 -28.09 -3.20
N THR A 214 7.89 -28.84 -2.26
CA THR A 214 8.69 -29.53 -1.23
C THR A 214 8.27 -30.99 -1.09
N HIS A 215 8.88 -31.85 -1.91
CA HIS A 215 9.14 -33.22 -1.49
C HIS A 215 10.65 -33.52 -1.62
N PRO A 216 11.32 -33.94 -0.54
CA PRO A 216 12.74 -34.25 -0.56
C PRO A 216 12.97 -35.61 -1.24
N HIS A 217 13.63 -35.61 -2.39
CA HIS A 217 14.21 -36.84 -2.92
C HIS A 217 15.57 -37.10 -2.26
N THR A 218 15.53 -38.07 -1.35
CA THR A 218 16.67 -38.76 -0.75
C THR A 218 17.67 -39.26 -1.79
N THR A 219 18.93 -39.12 -1.43
CA THR A 219 20.17 -39.56 -2.08
C THR A 219 20.11 -40.97 -2.67
N ARG A 220 20.64 -41.15 -3.88
CA ARG A 220 21.31 -42.40 -4.26
C ARG A 220 22.57 -42.14 -5.07
N THR A 221 23.69 -42.34 -4.39
CA THR A 221 25.04 -42.51 -4.92
C THR A 221 25.08 -43.55 -6.05
N ASN A 222 25.83 -43.27 -7.12
CA ASN A 222 26.53 -44.31 -7.86
C ASN A 222 27.82 -43.77 -8.51
N ARG A 223 28.94 -44.18 -7.90
CA ARG A 223 30.26 -44.52 -8.45
C ARG A 223 30.54 -44.18 -9.92
N ALA A 224 31.57 -43.37 -10.11
CA ALA A 224 32.37 -43.32 -11.33
C ALA A 224 33.53 -44.35 -11.24
N SER A 225 33.64 -45.17 -12.29
CA SER A 225 34.83 -45.92 -12.75
C SER A 225 34.57 -46.17 -14.25
N ALA A 226 35.46 -46.04 -15.24
CA ALA A 226 36.91 -45.96 -15.27
C ALA A 226 37.36 -45.31 -16.62
N THR A 227 38.57 -44.73 -16.59
CA THR A 227 39.68 -44.65 -17.59
C THR A 227 39.42 -45.14 -19.04
N TYR A 228 39.97 -44.55 -20.11
CA TYR A 228 41.40 -44.34 -20.42
C TYR A 228 41.65 -43.25 -21.49
N TYR A 229 42.79 -42.56 -21.37
CA TYR A 229 43.53 -41.93 -22.48
C TYR A 229 44.53 -42.95 -23.05
N THR A 230 44.71 -43.02 -24.38
CA THR A 230 46.02 -42.84 -25.09
C THR A 230 45.90 -42.97 -26.62
N ASN A 231 46.37 -41.92 -27.31
CA ASN A 231 47.16 -41.81 -28.55
C ASN A 231 46.91 -42.68 -29.80
N GLY A 232 46.63 -42.00 -30.92
CA GLY A 232 47.55 -41.77 -32.04
C GLY A 232 48.47 -42.89 -32.55
N HIS A 233 48.21 -43.24 -33.82
CA HIS A 233 48.91 -44.12 -34.79
C HIS A 233 48.65 -45.62 -34.68
#